data_AF-A0A349A2A3-F1
#
_entry.id   AF-A0A349A2A3-F1
#
_cell.length_a   1.000
_cell.length_b   1.000
_cell.length_c   1.000
_cell.angle_alpha   90.00
_cell.angle_beta   90.00
_cell.angle_gamma   90.00
#
_symmetry.space_group_name_H-M   'P 1'
#
loop_
_entity.id
_entity.type
_entity.pdbx_description
1 polymer ?
#
loop_
_entity_poly.entity_id
_entity_poly.type
_entity_poly.pdbx_seq_one_letter_code
_entity_poly.pdbx_strand_id
1 'polypeptide(L)'
;LYPLGDPTPDAPVFVTTNFSLTYFVVSGEIENSGISAWLAVPECEGMSVLTAWAAGKFNAATIARFFAENRIEDEVRSRTLVIPGYVAQISGELEDALPGWKILVGPQEAADIEGFVRSVLARPV
;
A
#
# COMPACT_ATOMS: atom_id res chain seq x y z
N LEU A 1 -4.22 -5.87 8.62
CA LEU A 1 -4.69 -4.78 7.74
C LEU A 1 -5.25 -3.67 8.63
N TYR A 2 -4.94 -2.39 8.38
CA TYR A 2 -5.44 -1.28 9.20
C TYR A 2 -6.44 -0.42 8.42
N PRO A 3 -7.61 -0.09 9.00
CA PRO A 3 -8.51 0.90 8.42
C PRO A 3 -8.01 2.31 8.74
N LEU A 4 -7.94 3.18 7.72
CA LEU A 4 -7.69 4.62 7.88
C LEU A 4 -8.99 5.38 7.54
N GLY A 5 -9.53 6.11 8.52
CA GLY A 5 -10.89 6.63 8.46
C GLY A 5 -11.93 5.51 8.49
N ASP A 6 -12.94 5.58 7.62
CA ASP A 6 -14.03 4.61 7.51
C ASP A 6 -14.02 3.94 6.11
N PRO A 7 -13.00 3.13 5.77
CA PRO A 7 -12.84 2.61 4.42
C PRO A 7 -13.96 1.61 4.08
N THR A 8 -14.54 1.80 2.90
CA THR A 8 -15.49 0.83 2.32
C THR A 8 -14.72 -0.30 1.62
N PRO A 9 -15.40 -1.38 1.22
CA PRO A 9 -14.80 -2.40 0.35
C PRO A 9 -14.23 -1.86 -0.96
N ASP A 10 -14.68 -0.68 -1.42
CA ASP A 10 -14.22 -0.06 -2.67
C ASP A 10 -13.09 0.95 -2.44
N ALA A 11 -12.64 1.13 -1.20
CA ALA A 11 -11.49 1.97 -0.87
C ALA A 11 -10.18 1.34 -1.38
N PRO A 12 -9.18 2.17 -1.78
CA PRO A 12 -7.88 1.66 -2.21
C PRO A 12 -7.09 1.06 -1.04
N VAL A 13 -6.19 0.13 -1.36
CA VAL A 13 -5.20 -0.39 -0.42
C VAL A 13 -3.87 0.30 -0.67
N PHE A 14 -3.25 0.85 0.36
CA PHE A 14 -1.85 1.26 0.37
C PHE A 14 -1.03 0.20 1.10
N VAL A 15 0.22 -0.02 0.71
CA VAL A 15 1.14 -0.89 1.45
C VAL A 15 2.37 -0.12 1.92
N THR A 16 2.77 -0.40 3.16
CA THR A 16 4.00 0.12 3.77
C THR A 16 4.64 -0.94 4.68
N THR A 17 5.71 -0.62 5.41
CA THR A 17 6.35 -1.56 6.34
C THR A 17 5.88 -1.36 7.79
N ASN A 18 6.12 -2.36 8.64
CA ASN A 18 5.85 -2.27 10.08
C ASN A 18 6.87 -1.46 10.89
N PHE A 19 7.75 -0.69 10.25
CA PHE A 19 8.57 0.29 10.97
C PHE A 19 7.70 1.46 11.43
N SER A 20 7.62 1.67 12.74
CA SER A 20 6.66 2.61 13.35
C SER A 20 6.73 4.01 12.74
N LEU A 21 7.92 4.54 12.46
CA LEU A 21 8.05 5.87 11.85
C LEU A 21 7.49 5.90 10.42
N THR A 22 7.79 4.89 9.61
CA THR A 22 7.22 4.77 8.26
C THR A 22 5.71 4.68 8.32
N TYR A 23 5.17 3.84 9.22
CA TYR A 23 3.74 3.65 9.39
C TYR A 23 3.05 4.99 9.69
N PHE A 24 3.50 5.72 10.72
CA PHE A 24 2.83 6.94 11.16
C PHE A 24 2.93 8.07 10.12
N VAL A 25 4.05 8.17 9.41
CA VAL A 25 4.21 9.15 8.33
C VAL A 25 3.25 8.82 7.18
N VAL A 26 3.20 7.56 6.73
CA VAL A 26 2.32 7.16 5.62
C VAL A 26 0.85 7.26 6.00
N SER A 27 0.46 6.77 7.19
CA SER A 27 -0.94 6.82 7.62
C SER A 27 -1.43 8.26 7.78
N GLY A 28 -0.60 9.13 8.38
CA GLY A 28 -0.93 10.54 8.56
C GLY A 28 -1.14 11.27 7.24
N GLU A 29 -0.29 11.03 6.24
CA GLU A 29 -0.44 11.65 4.92
C GLU A 29 -1.65 11.11 4.13
N ILE A 30 -2.00 9.83 4.29
CA ILE A 30 -3.24 9.29 3.73
C ILE A 30 -4.46 9.94 4.38
N GLU A 31 -4.49 10.07 5.70
CA GLU A 31 -5.58 10.75 6.42
C GLU A 31 -5.69 12.23 6.01
N ASN A 32 -4.55 12.93 5.93
CA ASN A 32 -4.49 14.33 5.49
C ASN A 32 -4.98 14.53 4.05
N SER A 33 -4.85 13.51 3.20
CA SER A 33 -5.34 13.56 1.81
C SER A 33 -6.87 13.58 1.69
N GLY A 34 -7.60 13.32 2.78
CA GLY A 34 -9.06 13.42 2.84
C GLY A 34 -9.81 12.22 2.27
N ILE A 35 -9.15 11.07 2.09
CA ILE A 35 -9.79 9.81 1.70
C ILE A 35 -9.75 8.78 2.84
N SER A 36 -10.68 7.84 2.83
CA SER A 36 -10.55 6.60 3.61
C SER A 36 -9.87 5.52 2.79
N ALA A 37 -9.00 4.74 3.44
CA ALA A 37 -8.21 3.73 2.77
C ALA A 37 -7.86 2.55 3.69
N TRP A 38 -7.45 1.45 3.08
CA TRP A 38 -6.87 0.32 3.80
C TRP A 38 -5.35 0.43 3.77
N LEU A 39 -4.69 0.20 4.91
CA LEU A 39 -3.22 0.18 5.01
C LEU A 39 -2.73 -1.23 5.33
N ALA A 40 -2.13 -1.88 4.33
CA ALA A 40 -1.44 -3.15 4.45
C ALA A 40 -0.03 -2.93 5.04
N VAL A 41 0.27 -3.64 6.13
CA VAL A 41 1.50 -3.48 6.90
C VAL A 41 2.10 -4.87 7.15
N PRO A 42 2.72 -5.49 6.14
CA PRO A 42 3.44 -6.75 6.32
C PRO A 42 4.58 -6.63 7.34
N GLU A 43 4.84 -7.74 8.03
CA GLU A 43 5.98 -7.89 8.93
C GLU A 43 7.30 -7.77 8.15
N CYS A 44 8.10 -6.76 8.51
CA CYS A 44 9.37 -6.41 7.86
C CYS A 44 10.50 -6.24 8.90
N GLU A 45 10.37 -6.86 10.08
CA GLU A 45 11.29 -6.78 11.22
C GLU A 45 11.55 -5.34 11.69
N GLY A 46 10.55 -4.46 11.55
CA GLY A 46 10.66 -3.05 11.93
C GLY A 46 11.61 -2.24 11.04
N MET A 47 11.93 -2.73 9.84
CA MET A 47 12.77 -2.01 8.87
C MET A 47 11.96 -1.02 8.02
N SER A 48 12.57 0.12 7.66
CA SER A 48 11.97 1.06 6.70
C SER A 48 11.86 0.44 5.29
N VAL A 49 11.08 1.06 4.40
CA VAL A 49 10.77 0.53 3.06
C VAL A 49 12.02 0.07 2.30
N LEU A 50 12.99 0.97 2.10
CA LEU A 50 14.20 0.66 1.32
C LEU A 50 15.12 -0.35 2.02
N THR A 51 15.24 -0.27 3.35
CA THR A 51 16.03 -1.22 4.13
C THR A 51 15.43 -2.62 4.06
N ALA A 52 14.11 -2.73 4.23
CA ALA A 52 13.38 -3.99 4.15
C ALA A 52 13.43 -4.59 2.75
N TRP A 53 13.30 -3.76 1.71
CA TRP A 53 13.43 -4.19 0.32
C TRP A 53 14.84 -4.71 0.02
N ALA A 54 15.88 -3.97 0.40
CA ALA A 54 17.27 -4.39 0.22
C ALA A 54 17.62 -5.66 1.00
N ALA A 55 17.00 -5.88 2.16
CA ALA A 55 17.14 -7.10 2.96
C ALA A 55 16.28 -8.28 2.45
N GLY A 56 15.51 -8.09 1.37
CA GLY A 56 14.61 -9.12 0.83
C GLY A 56 13.39 -9.41 1.71
N LYS A 57 13.07 -8.53 2.66
CA LYS A 57 11.93 -8.65 3.59
C LYS A 57 10.68 -7.98 3.04
N PHE A 58 10.82 -6.97 2.18
CA PHE A 58 9.70 -6.29 1.53
C PHE A 58 9.76 -6.47 0.01
N ASN A 59 8.95 -7.41 -0.50
CA ASN A 59 8.88 -7.80 -1.92
C ASN A 59 7.47 -8.34 -2.25
N ALA A 60 7.24 -8.71 -3.51
CA ALA A 60 5.96 -9.22 -3.98
C ALA A 60 5.48 -10.45 -3.19
N ALA A 61 6.35 -11.40 -2.88
CA ALA A 61 6.00 -12.61 -2.14
C ALA A 61 5.58 -12.31 -0.69
N THR A 62 6.28 -11.41 0.02
CA THR A 62 5.89 -11.01 1.38
C THR A 62 4.52 -10.31 1.37
N ILE A 63 4.29 -9.41 0.41
CA ILE A 63 3.02 -8.69 0.29
C ILE A 63 1.88 -9.65 -0.07
N ALA A 64 2.07 -10.54 -1.04
CA ALA A 64 1.07 -11.53 -1.42
C ALA A 64 0.73 -12.51 -0.28
N ARG A 65 1.75 -12.93 0.49
CA ARG A 65 1.53 -13.72 1.71
C ARG A 65 0.66 -12.97 2.71
N PHE A 66 0.95 -11.69 2.97
CA PHE A 66 0.13 -10.86 3.86
C PHE A 66 -1.32 -10.77 3.38
N PHE A 67 -1.55 -10.63 2.07
CA PHE A 67 -2.89 -10.61 1.47
C PHE A 67 -3.66 -11.91 1.73
N ALA A 68 -3.02 -13.05 1.51
CA ALA A 68 -3.61 -14.36 1.73
C ALA A 68 -3.93 -14.62 3.22
N GLU A 69 -2.97 -14.33 4.11
CA GLU A 69 -3.12 -14.54 5.56
C GLU A 69 -4.22 -13.66 6.17
N ASN A 70 -4.38 -12.44 5.67
CA ASN A 70 -5.39 -11.48 6.14
C ASN A 70 -6.70 -11.56 5.35
N ARG A 71 -6.83 -12.45 4.36
CA ARG A 71 -8.01 -12.58 3.49
C ARG A 71 -8.50 -11.25 2.92
N ILE A 72 -7.57 -10.39 2.51
CA ILE A 72 -7.87 -9.01 2.05
C ILE A 72 -8.84 -9.03 0.86
N GLU A 73 -8.72 -10.05 0.02
CA GLU A 73 -9.55 -10.26 -1.17
C GLU A 73 -11.03 -10.47 -0.91
N ASP A 74 -11.39 -10.92 0.31
CA ASP A 74 -12.77 -11.13 0.73
C ASP A 74 -13.40 -9.81 1.21
N GLU A 75 -12.59 -8.86 1.65
CA GLU A 75 -13.02 -7.58 2.24
C GLU A 75 -12.91 -6.40 1.25
N VAL A 76 -11.93 -6.43 0.35
CA VAL A 76 -11.61 -5.33 -0.57
C VAL A 76 -11.94 -5.69 -2.02
N ARG A 77 -12.93 -5.00 -2.57
CA ARG A 77 -13.42 -5.13 -3.95
C ARG A 77 -12.74 -4.17 -4.93
N SER A 78 -12.12 -3.10 -4.45
CA SER A 78 -11.43 -2.12 -5.30
C SER A 78 -10.32 -2.73 -6.14
N ARG A 79 -9.72 -3.83 -5.63
CA ARG A 79 -8.60 -4.55 -6.23
C ARG A 79 -7.51 -3.60 -6.71
N THR A 80 -7.27 -2.53 -5.95
CA THR A 80 -6.27 -1.51 -6.26
C THR A 80 -5.28 -1.44 -5.11
N LEU A 81 -4.01 -1.72 -5.40
CA LEU A 81 -2.90 -1.67 -4.46
C LEU A 81 -1.92 -0.58 -4.86
N VAL A 82 -1.69 0.40 -3.97
CA VAL A 82 -0.70 1.45 -4.11
C VAL A 82 0.59 1.05 -3.37
N ILE A 83 1.70 0.96 -4.09
CA ILE A 83 3.02 0.63 -3.54
C ILE A 83 3.90 1.87 -3.39
N PRO A 84 4.88 1.89 -2.47
CA PRO A 84 5.81 3.01 -2.35
C PRO A 84 6.65 3.21 -3.63
N GLY A 85 6.86 4.45 -4.04
CA GLY A 85 7.55 4.77 -5.30
C GLY A 85 9.00 4.26 -5.37
N TYR A 86 9.69 4.20 -4.23
CA TYR A 86 11.06 3.68 -4.15
C TYR A 86 11.18 2.19 -4.49
N VAL A 87 10.07 1.44 -4.43
CA VAL A 87 10.04 0.02 -4.80
C VAL A 87 9.23 -0.24 -6.07
N ALA A 88 9.06 0.76 -6.94
CA ALA A 88 8.30 0.64 -8.19
C ALA A 88 8.63 -0.61 -9.03
N GLN A 89 9.89 -1.07 -8.97
CA GLN A 89 10.38 -2.25 -9.66
C GLN A 89 9.67 -3.57 -9.29
N ILE A 90 9.05 -3.67 -8.10
CA ILE A 90 8.33 -4.89 -7.69
C ILE A 90 6.89 -4.97 -8.25
N SER A 91 6.45 -3.98 -9.03
CA SER A 91 5.06 -3.90 -9.50
C SER A 91 4.67 -5.07 -10.40
N GLY A 92 5.52 -5.45 -11.36
CA GLY A 92 5.24 -6.58 -12.27
C GLY A 92 5.12 -7.90 -11.52
N GLU A 93 6.04 -8.18 -10.59
CA GLU A 93 5.97 -9.37 -9.74
C GLU A 93 4.73 -9.37 -8.84
N LEU A 94 4.25 -8.19 -8.42
CA LEU A 94 3.01 -8.05 -7.66
C LEU A 94 1.77 -8.30 -8.52
N GLU A 95 1.74 -7.84 -9.78
CA GLU A 95 0.64 -8.13 -10.71
C GLU A 95 0.52 -9.65 -10.96
N ASP A 96 1.65 -10.34 -11.08
CA ASP A 96 1.68 -11.80 -11.21
C ASP A 96 1.24 -12.51 -9.91
N ALA A 97 1.69 -12.02 -8.76
CA ALA A 97 1.41 -12.63 -7.45
C ALA A 97 -0.01 -12.34 -6.92
N LEU A 98 -0.64 -11.26 -7.38
CA LEU A 98 -1.99 -10.83 -7.02
C LEU A 98 -2.86 -10.68 -8.28
N PRO A 99 -3.28 -11.79 -8.91
CA PRO A 99 -4.05 -11.74 -10.15
C PRO A 99 -5.33 -10.91 -9.99
N GLY A 100 -5.56 -10.00 -10.93
CA GLY A 100 -6.73 -9.11 -10.92
C GLY A 100 -6.59 -7.87 -10.03
N TRP A 101 -5.46 -7.69 -9.33
CA TRP A 101 -5.14 -6.45 -8.66
C TRP A 101 -4.43 -5.47 -9.60
N LYS A 102 -4.91 -4.23 -9.63
CA LYS A 102 -4.24 -3.11 -10.26
C LYS A 102 -3.16 -2.57 -9.33
N ILE A 103 -1.90 -2.65 -9.74
CA ILE A 103 -0.78 -2.10 -8.98
C ILE A 103 -0.51 -0.67 -9.43
N LEU A 104 -0.62 0.27 -8.50
CA LEU A 104 -0.26 1.67 -8.71
C LEU A 104 1.04 1.98 -7.99
N VAL A 105 1.96 2.64 -8.69
CA VAL A 105 3.18 3.17 -8.08
C VAL A 105 2.84 4.53 -7.48
N GLY A 106 2.87 4.61 -6.15
CA GLY A 106 2.72 5.85 -5.40
C GLY A 106 3.99 6.72 -5.45
N PRO A 107 3.99 7.85 -4.74
CA PRO A 107 5.15 8.72 -4.66
C PRO A 107 6.33 8.07 -3.91
N GLN A 108 7.53 8.60 -4.12
CA GLN A 108 8.72 8.22 -3.36
C GLN A 108 8.65 8.75 -1.93
N GLU A 109 8.21 10.00 -1.77
CA GLU A 109 8.05 10.64 -0.48
C GLU A 109 6.59 10.64 -0.03
N ALA A 110 6.35 10.36 1.25
CA ALA A 110 5.00 10.29 1.80
C ALA A 110 4.27 11.64 1.74
N ALA A 111 5.00 12.75 1.84
CA ALA A 111 4.44 14.11 1.76
C ALA A 111 3.72 14.39 0.42
N ASP A 112 4.02 13.63 -0.63
CA ASP A 112 3.38 13.77 -1.94
C ASP A 112 2.13 12.87 -2.10
N ILE A 113 1.73 12.11 -1.07
CA ILE A 113 0.56 11.22 -1.11
C ILE A 113 -0.71 12.01 -1.39
N GLU A 114 -0.88 13.18 -0.78
CA GLU A 114 -2.05 14.04 -1.05
C GLU A 114 -2.15 14.39 -2.54
N GLY A 115 -1.05 14.83 -3.15
CA GLY A 115 -1.00 15.15 -4.58
C GLY A 115 -1.29 13.95 -5.47
N PHE A 116 -0.76 12.78 -5.12
CA PHE A 116 -1.03 11.52 -5.82
C PHE A 116 -2.51 11.13 -5.74
N VAL A 117 -3.11 11.19 -4.55
CA VAL A 117 -4.53 10.88 -4.35
C VAL A 117 -5.41 11.78 -5.21
N ARG A 118 -5.18 13.10 -5.18
CA ARG A 118 -5.97 14.08 -5.95
C ARG A 118 -5.84 13.89 -7.47
N SER A 119 -4.69 13.46 -7.96
CA SER A 119 -4.41 13.39 -9.40
C SER A 119 -4.69 12.02 -10.03
N VAL A 120 -4.47 10.93 -9.29
CA VAL A 120 -4.52 9.56 -9.80
C VAL A 120 -5.76 8.82 -9.29
N LEU A 121 -6.10 8.95 -8.01
CA LEU A 121 -7.18 8.18 -7.38
C LEU A 121 -8.53 8.92 -7.41
N ALA A 122 -8.53 10.25 -7.35
CA ALA A 122 -9.74 11.06 -7.32
C ALA A 122 -10.32 11.38 -8.72
N ARG A 123 -9.74 10.87 -9.81
CA ARG A 123 -10.35 11.01 -11.14
C ARG A 123 -11.51 10.02 -11.26
N PRO A 124 -12.76 10.48 -11.44
CA PRO A 124 -13.81 9.58 -11.88
C PRO A 124 -13.42 9.07 -13.27
N VAL A 125 -13.39 7.74 -13.42
CA VAL A 125 -13.50 7.10 -14.74
C VAL A 125 -14.89 7.35 -15.31
#